data_AF-A0A4Q8L1E5-F1
#
_entry.id   AF-A0A4Q8L1E5-F1
#
_cell.length_a   1.000
_cell.length_b   1.000
_cell.length_c   1.000
_cell.angle_alpha   90.00
_cell.angle_beta   90.00
_cell.angle_gamma   90.00
#
_symmetry.space_group_name_H-M   'P 1'
#
loop_
_entity.id
_entity.type
_entity.pdbx_description
1 polymer ?
#
loop_
_entity_poly.entity_id
_entity_poly.type
_entity_poly.pdbx_seq_one_letter_code
_entity_poly.pdbx_strand_id
1 'polypeptide(L)'
;MKNKHLTLSDRNDIQIGIEQLKPFSAIAAKLGKDPSTISKEVRRNMVIKENSSTANCEACPLLKKAPYVCNACPKKRINCGYQKQFYYAKRAQLDYEAKLSESRTGVALNKEEFYRMDEIVSAAIQKGQHLNHIIASNELSVSRASFNGKSAYELFTFTYGEELATLLGISKLTLRTSSNHLDY
;
A
#
# COMPACT_ATOMS: atom_id res chain seq x y z
N MET A 1 -17.75 10.77 -6.63
CA MET A 1 -16.79 11.89 -6.44
C MET A 1 -15.60 11.67 -7.37
N LYS A 2 -15.22 12.67 -8.17
CA LYS A 2 -14.15 12.57 -9.18
C LYS A 2 -12.77 12.45 -8.48
N ASN A 3 -12.12 11.30 -8.69
CA ASN A 3 -10.72 10.92 -8.40
C ASN A 3 -10.13 11.34 -7.03
N LYS A 4 -10.26 10.45 -6.04
CA LYS A 4 -9.64 10.53 -4.70
C LYS A 4 -8.10 10.54 -4.74
N HIS A 5 -7.50 9.98 -5.79
CA HIS A 5 -6.05 9.83 -5.94
C HIS A 5 -5.50 10.78 -7.00
N LEU A 6 -4.25 11.24 -6.79
CA LEU A 6 -3.51 11.95 -7.83
C LEU A 6 -3.19 10.99 -8.97
N THR A 7 -3.37 11.45 -10.19
CA THR A 7 -2.95 10.78 -11.42
C THR A 7 -1.47 11.09 -11.72
N LEU A 8 -0.88 10.36 -12.66
CA LEU A 8 0.46 10.71 -13.17
C LEU A 8 0.48 12.13 -13.76
N SER A 9 -0.59 12.54 -14.44
CA SER A 9 -0.70 13.90 -14.99
C SER A 9 -0.65 14.94 -13.87
N ASP A 10 -1.40 14.73 -12.79
CA ASP A 10 -1.39 15.66 -11.65
C ASP A 10 0.01 15.75 -11.02
N ARG A 11 0.72 14.61 -10.89
CA ARG A 11 2.09 14.57 -10.37
C ARG A 11 3.08 15.31 -11.27
N ASN A 12 2.96 15.16 -12.59
CA ASN A 12 3.77 15.89 -13.55
C ASN A 12 3.54 17.40 -13.42
N ASP A 13 2.28 17.83 -13.31
CA ASP A 13 1.94 19.23 -13.09
C ASP A 13 2.49 19.79 -11.77
N ILE A 14 2.50 18.99 -10.70
CA ILE A 14 3.16 19.34 -9.43
C ILE A 14 4.66 19.55 -9.66
N GLN A 15 5.34 18.61 -10.32
CA GLN A 15 6.78 18.72 -10.57
C GLN A 15 7.13 19.97 -11.40
N ILE A 16 6.40 20.20 -12.50
CA ILE A 16 6.59 21.38 -13.36
C ILE A 16 6.32 22.66 -12.57
N GLY A 17 5.25 22.70 -11.77
CA GLY A 17 4.91 23.86 -10.94
C GLY A 17 6.01 24.19 -9.93
N ILE A 18 6.59 23.18 -9.29
CA ILE A 18 7.74 23.35 -8.38
C ILE A 18 8.94 23.92 -9.13
N GLU A 19 9.27 23.37 -10.31
CA GLU A 19 10.41 23.83 -11.12
C GLU A 19 10.24 25.28 -11.61
N GLN A 20 9.00 25.73 -11.77
CA GLN A 20 8.62 27.11 -12.09
C GLN A 20 8.50 28.01 -10.85
N LEU A 21 8.89 27.56 -9.66
CA LEU A 21 8.78 28.30 -8.38
C LEU A 21 7.35 28.74 -8.05
N LYS A 22 6.32 28.02 -8.53
CA LYS A 22 4.93 28.33 -8.19
C LYS A 22 4.63 27.93 -6.74
N PRO A 23 3.87 28.74 -5.99
CA PRO A 23 3.41 28.33 -4.66
C PRO A 23 2.43 27.17 -4.78
N PHE A 24 2.37 26.32 -3.75
CA PHE A 24 1.45 25.16 -3.74
C PHE A 24 0.00 25.56 -3.91
N SER A 25 -0.43 26.73 -3.45
CA SER A 25 -1.77 27.25 -3.67
C SER A 25 -2.12 27.41 -5.17
N ALA A 26 -1.19 27.92 -5.97
CA ALA A 26 -1.40 28.10 -7.41
C ALA A 26 -1.44 26.76 -8.15
N ILE A 27 -0.56 25.82 -7.77
CA ILE A 27 -0.57 24.46 -8.33
C ILE A 27 -1.88 23.74 -7.95
N ALA A 28 -2.33 23.90 -6.70
CA ALA A 28 -3.56 23.30 -6.19
C ALA A 28 -4.81 23.82 -6.92
N ALA A 29 -4.87 25.14 -7.15
CA ALA A 29 -5.94 25.77 -7.91
C ALA A 29 -6.02 25.22 -9.34
N LYS A 30 -4.88 25.04 -10.02
CA LYS A 30 -4.83 24.43 -11.36
C LYS A 30 -5.39 23.00 -11.37
N LEU A 31 -5.05 22.22 -10.35
CA LEU A 31 -5.44 20.79 -10.26
C LEU A 31 -6.82 20.56 -9.65
N GLY A 32 -7.50 21.61 -9.16
CA GLY A 32 -8.74 21.47 -8.38
C GLY A 32 -8.54 20.62 -7.12
N LYS A 33 -7.38 20.75 -6.47
CA LYS A 33 -7.01 20.03 -5.23
C LYS A 33 -6.76 21.01 -4.09
N ASP A 34 -6.69 20.47 -2.88
CA ASP A 34 -6.28 21.23 -1.70
C ASP A 34 -4.74 21.39 -1.64
N PRO A 35 -4.18 22.55 -1.28
CA PRO A 35 -2.72 22.75 -1.18
C PRO A 35 -2.02 21.77 -0.23
N SER A 36 -2.71 21.28 0.81
CA SER A 36 -2.15 20.26 1.70
C SER A 36 -1.98 18.92 1.00
N THR A 37 -2.78 18.62 -0.04
CA THR A 37 -2.63 17.41 -0.86
C THR A 37 -1.28 17.42 -1.56
N ILE A 38 -0.92 18.55 -2.17
CA ILE A 38 0.38 18.73 -2.82
C ILE A 38 1.51 18.68 -1.79
N SER A 39 1.35 19.38 -0.67
CA SER A 39 2.37 19.35 0.39
C SER A 39 2.61 17.94 0.92
N LYS A 40 1.56 17.12 1.09
CA LYS A 40 1.68 15.73 1.55
C LYS A 40 2.33 14.85 0.49
N GLU A 41 1.93 15.00 -0.78
CA GLU A 41 2.51 14.28 -1.91
C GLU A 41 4.02 14.53 -2.01
N VAL A 42 4.44 15.79 -2.04
CA VAL A 42 5.86 16.17 -2.15
C VAL A 42 6.66 15.68 -0.96
N ARG A 43 6.11 15.80 0.27
CA ARG A 43 6.82 15.34 1.47
C ARG A 43 7.00 13.83 1.54
N ARG A 44 6.00 13.06 1.11
CA ARG A 44 6.04 11.59 1.17
C ARG A 44 6.93 10.97 0.11
N ASN A 45 6.99 11.58 -1.07
CA ASN A 45 7.65 11.01 -2.24
C ASN A 45 8.93 11.77 -2.65
N MET A 46 9.48 12.62 -1.78
CA MET A 46 10.78 13.23 -2.02
C MET A 46 11.90 12.21 -1.85
N VAL A 47 12.94 12.35 -2.66
CA VAL A 47 14.10 11.46 -2.71
C VAL A 47 15.33 12.23 -2.32
N ILE A 48 16.05 11.72 -1.34
CA ILE A 48 17.35 12.23 -0.97
C ILE A 48 18.40 11.71 -1.97
N LYS A 49 19.20 12.61 -2.54
CA LYS A 49 20.38 12.26 -3.32
C LYS A 49 21.60 12.28 -2.39
N GLU A 50 22.19 11.12 -2.18
CA GLU A 50 23.50 11.01 -1.55
C GLU A 50 24.55 11.63 -2.45
N ASN A 51 25.42 12.45 -1.86
CA ASN A 51 26.64 12.91 -2.51
C ASN A 51 27.81 12.31 -1.73
N SER A 52 28.76 11.70 -2.44
CA SER A 52 29.96 11.07 -1.86
C SER A 52 30.92 12.06 -1.18
N SER A 53 30.61 13.35 -1.18
CA SER A 53 31.51 14.47 -0.82
C SER A 53 30.89 15.51 0.13
N THR A 54 29.69 15.27 0.67
CA THR A 54 29.11 16.17 1.67
C THR A 54 29.59 15.81 3.07
N ALA A 55 30.59 16.56 3.57
CA ALA A 55 31.14 16.43 4.93
C ALA A 55 30.18 16.89 6.04
N ASN A 56 29.12 17.66 5.69
CA ASN A 56 28.11 18.13 6.63
C ASN A 56 26.82 17.32 6.49
N CYS A 57 26.42 16.64 7.57
CA CYS A 57 25.15 15.92 7.69
C CYS A 57 23.94 16.84 7.95
N GLU A 58 24.08 18.17 7.77
CA GLU A 58 23.02 19.13 8.06
C GLU A 58 22.07 19.32 6.87
N ALA A 59 20.77 19.46 7.19
CA ALA A 59 19.74 19.74 6.20
C ALA A 59 19.82 21.18 5.67
N CYS A 60 19.67 21.36 4.36
CA CYS A 60 19.69 22.69 3.74
C CYS A 60 18.60 23.61 4.36
N PRO A 61 18.93 24.82 4.85
CA PRO A 61 17.95 25.72 5.48
C PRO A 61 16.76 26.08 4.58
N LEU A 62 16.96 26.10 3.25
CA LEU A 62 15.91 26.41 2.28
C LEU A 62 14.81 25.33 2.23
N LEU A 63 15.10 24.11 2.69
CA LEU A 63 14.17 22.99 2.68
C LEU A 63 13.24 22.99 3.90
N LYS A 64 13.44 23.90 4.86
CA LYS A 64 12.53 24.11 6.01
C LYS A 64 11.17 24.68 5.57
N LYS A 65 11.08 25.21 4.35
CA LYS A 65 9.86 25.80 3.76
C LYS A 65 9.52 25.12 2.44
N ALA A 66 8.27 25.28 2.01
CA ALA A 66 7.82 24.79 0.71
C ALA A 66 8.72 25.35 -0.41
N PRO A 67 9.06 24.55 -1.43
CA PRO A 67 8.50 23.24 -1.77
C PRO A 67 9.18 22.04 -1.08
N TYR A 68 10.07 22.27 -0.10
CA TYR A 68 10.86 21.22 0.58
C TYR A 68 11.72 20.39 -0.37
N VAL A 69 12.01 20.84 -1.60
CA VAL A 69 12.84 20.10 -2.55
C VAL A 69 13.72 21.04 -3.36
N CYS A 70 14.83 20.52 -3.88
CA CYS A 70 15.84 21.24 -4.63
C CYS A 70 15.53 21.38 -6.13
N ASN A 71 14.34 20.96 -6.58
CA ASN A 71 13.96 20.94 -8.00
C ASN A 71 14.15 22.30 -8.71
N ALA A 72 13.93 23.41 -8.01
CA ALA A 72 14.11 24.78 -8.50
C ALA A 72 15.29 25.52 -7.83
N CYS A 73 16.21 24.81 -7.16
CA CYS A 73 17.34 25.43 -6.49
C CYS A 73 18.30 26.08 -7.51
N PRO A 74 18.78 27.32 -7.30
CA PRO A 74 19.81 27.93 -8.16
C PRO A 74 21.10 27.10 -8.19
N LYS A 75 21.43 26.45 -7.07
CA LYS A 75 22.58 25.53 -6.94
C LYS A 75 22.23 24.07 -7.26
N LYS A 76 21.15 23.80 -8.00
CA LYS A 76 20.70 22.43 -8.33
C LYS A 76 21.81 21.56 -8.94
N ARG A 77 22.57 22.11 -9.88
CA ARG A 77 23.62 21.39 -10.63
C ARG A 77 25.02 21.43 -10.00
N ILE A 78 25.27 22.35 -9.08
CA ILE A 78 26.59 22.53 -8.44
C ILE A 78 26.57 22.06 -6.98
N ASN A 79 27.73 21.89 -6.35
CA ASN A 79 27.78 21.56 -4.93
C ASN A 79 27.33 22.77 -4.09
N CYS A 80 26.27 22.60 -3.29
CA CYS A 80 25.81 23.62 -2.34
C CYS A 80 26.24 23.34 -0.90
N GLY A 81 26.97 22.25 -0.65
CA GLY A 81 27.43 21.85 0.68
C GLY A 81 26.39 21.12 1.54
N TYR A 82 25.17 20.91 1.04
CA TYR A 82 24.08 20.25 1.76
C TYR A 82 23.59 18.99 1.04
N GLN A 83 22.98 18.09 1.81
CA GLN A 83 22.25 16.95 1.27
C GLN A 83 21.07 17.45 0.43
N LYS A 84 20.96 16.97 -0.82
CA LYS A 84 19.92 17.41 -1.75
C LYS A 84 18.74 16.46 -1.69
N GLN A 85 17.53 17.00 -1.84
CA GLN A 85 16.31 16.20 -1.99
C GLN A 85 15.48 16.68 -3.16
N PHE A 86 14.84 15.77 -3.88
CA PHE A 86 14.13 16.03 -5.13
C PHE A 86 12.79 15.32 -5.17
N TYR A 87 11.79 15.94 -5.78
CA TYR A 87 10.53 15.30 -6.14
C TYR A 87 10.56 14.90 -7.61
N TYR A 88 10.16 13.66 -7.91
CA TYR A 88 10.05 13.15 -9.27
C TYR A 88 8.69 12.48 -9.46
N ALA A 89 7.86 13.05 -10.35
CA ALA A 89 6.49 12.61 -10.60
C ALA A 89 6.41 11.13 -11.00
N LYS A 90 7.27 10.71 -11.93
CA LYS A 90 7.32 9.32 -12.40
C LYS A 90 7.65 8.34 -11.29
N ARG A 91 8.58 8.67 -10.40
CA ARG A 91 8.93 7.82 -9.26
C ARG A 91 7.78 7.75 -8.25
N ALA A 92 7.19 8.89 -7.91
CA ALA A 92 6.04 8.93 -7.01
C ALA A 92 4.84 8.12 -7.53
N GLN A 93 4.64 8.08 -8.85
CA GLN A 93 3.64 7.22 -9.49
C GLN A 93 4.00 5.74 -9.36
N LEU A 94 5.23 5.36 -9.68
CA LEU A 94 5.70 3.97 -9.56
C LEU A 94 5.58 3.46 -8.12
N ASP A 95 5.97 4.27 -7.14
CA ASP A 95 5.86 3.91 -5.71
C ASP A 95 4.39 3.75 -5.29
N TYR A 96 3.49 4.58 -5.83
CA TYR A 96 2.04 4.44 -5.61
C TYR A 96 1.49 3.14 -6.22
N GLU A 97 1.88 2.81 -7.45
CA GLU A 97 1.46 1.58 -8.14
C GLU A 97 2.00 0.32 -7.45
N ALA A 98 3.27 0.33 -7.04
CA ALA A 98 3.89 -0.74 -6.27
C ALA A 98 3.15 -0.99 -4.96
N LYS A 99 2.92 0.07 -4.17
CA LYS A 99 2.19 -0.03 -2.91
C LYS A 99 0.74 -0.47 -3.10
N LEU A 100 0.09 -0.03 -4.18
CA LEU A 100 -1.26 -0.45 -4.53
C LEU A 100 -1.30 -1.93 -4.91
N SER A 101 -0.28 -2.42 -5.62
CA SER A 101 -0.09 -3.83 -5.94
C SER A 101 0.11 -4.63 -4.66
N GLU A 102 1.07 -4.25 -3.80
CA GLU A 102 1.34 -4.90 -2.51
C GLU A 102 0.09 -4.99 -1.61
N SER A 103 -0.71 -3.90 -1.57
CA SER A 103 -1.95 -3.86 -0.79
C SER A 103 -3.06 -4.78 -1.35
N ARG A 104 -2.99 -5.12 -2.65
CA ARG A 104 -3.98 -5.95 -3.37
C ARG A 104 -3.52 -7.39 -3.56
N THR A 105 -2.21 -7.64 -3.51
CA THR A 105 -1.62 -8.96 -3.35
C THR A 105 -1.63 -9.32 -1.86
N GLY A 106 -2.83 -9.39 -1.29
CA GLY A 106 -3.03 -9.94 0.05
C GLY A 106 -2.79 -11.45 -0.02
N VAL A 107 -1.54 -11.84 0.19
CA VAL A 107 -1.06 -13.23 0.21
C VAL A 107 -1.27 -13.94 -1.13
N ALA A 108 -0.19 -14.10 -1.91
CA ALA A 108 -0.16 -15.17 -2.90
C ALA A 108 -0.19 -16.49 -2.13
N LEU A 109 -1.37 -16.93 -1.70
CA LEU A 109 -1.52 -18.23 -1.07
C LEU A 109 -1.17 -19.23 -2.15
N ASN A 110 -0.03 -19.90 -1.98
CA ASN A 110 0.14 -21.18 -2.63
C ASN A 110 -1.03 -22.09 -2.18
N LYS A 111 -1.42 -23.04 -3.03
CA LYS A 111 -2.62 -23.86 -2.82
C LYS A 111 -2.56 -24.58 -1.46
N GLU A 112 -1.36 -24.96 -1.05
CA GLU A 112 -1.07 -25.63 0.21
C GLU A 112 -1.28 -24.73 1.44
N GLU A 113 -0.83 -23.47 1.39
CA GLU A 113 -1.02 -22.45 2.42
C GLU A 113 -2.48 -22.05 2.55
N PHE A 114 -3.20 -21.98 1.43
CA PHE A 114 -4.65 -21.74 1.44
C PHE A 114 -5.37 -22.82 2.25
N TYR A 115 -5.12 -24.10 1.95
CA TYR A 115 -5.76 -25.21 2.66
C TYR A 115 -5.32 -25.31 4.12
N ARG A 116 -4.04 -25.09 4.42
CA ARG A 116 -3.54 -25.04 5.80
C ARG A 116 -4.26 -23.96 6.61
N MET A 117 -4.47 -22.79 6.03
CA MET A 117 -5.18 -21.71 6.69
C MET A 117 -6.68 -22.00 6.84
N ASP A 118 -7.33 -22.57 5.83
CA ASP A 118 -8.75 -22.94 5.88
C ASP A 118 -9.02 -24.04 6.93
N GLU A 119 -8.11 -25.01 7.09
CA GLU A 119 -8.20 -26.04 8.13
C GLU A 119 -8.12 -25.44 9.54
N ILE A 120 -7.14 -24.57 9.79
CA ILE A 120 -6.95 -23.91 11.10
C ILE A 120 -8.17 -23.05 11.45
N VAL A 121 -8.66 -22.25 10.50
CA VAL A 121 -9.82 -21.36 10.71
C VAL A 121 -11.09 -22.17 10.91
N SER A 122 -11.34 -23.20 10.08
CA SER A 122 -12.54 -24.04 10.17
C SER A 122 -12.59 -24.80 11.50
N ALA A 123 -11.47 -25.40 11.92
CA ALA A 123 -11.40 -26.14 13.18
C ALA A 123 -11.62 -25.24 14.41
N ALA A 124 -11.12 -24.00 14.39
CA ALA A 124 -11.25 -23.10 15.51
C ALA A 124 -12.65 -22.46 15.61
N ILE A 125 -13.31 -22.18 14.47
CA ILE A 125 -14.72 -21.77 14.43
C ILE A 125 -15.63 -22.87 14.99
N GLN A 126 -15.39 -24.14 14.63
CA GLN A 126 -16.16 -25.27 15.16
C GLN A 126 -15.98 -25.48 16.67
N LYS A 127 -14.82 -25.13 17.22
CA LYS A 127 -14.57 -25.11 18.67
C LYS A 127 -15.20 -23.89 19.37
N GLY A 128 -15.96 -23.07 18.66
CA GLY A 128 -16.62 -21.87 19.20
C GLY A 128 -15.67 -20.71 19.49
N GLN A 129 -14.43 -20.74 18.97
CA GLN A 129 -13.50 -19.65 19.18
C GLN A 129 -13.90 -18.44 18.35
N HIS A 130 -13.80 -17.25 18.94
CA HIS A 130 -14.06 -16.01 18.24
C HIS A 130 -12.91 -15.71 17.26
N LEU A 131 -13.25 -15.35 16.02
CA LEU A 131 -12.31 -15.13 14.92
C LEU A 131 -11.12 -14.22 15.25
N ASN A 132 -11.36 -13.18 16.07
CA ASN A 132 -10.29 -12.28 16.53
C ASN A 132 -9.20 -13.00 17.35
N HIS A 133 -9.57 -14.04 18.10
CA HIS A 133 -8.63 -14.87 18.84
C HIS A 133 -7.84 -15.78 17.88
N ILE A 134 -8.52 -16.36 16.89
CA ILE A 134 -7.95 -17.26 15.88
C ILE A 134 -6.88 -16.56 15.02
N ILE A 135 -7.15 -15.33 14.59
CA ILE A 135 -6.23 -14.51 13.80
C ILE A 135 -4.99 -14.14 14.64
N ALA A 136 -5.19 -13.80 15.91
CA ALA A 136 -4.11 -13.42 16.81
C ALA A 136 -3.23 -14.60 17.26
N SER A 137 -3.81 -15.79 17.43
CA SER A 137 -3.07 -16.99 17.86
C SER A 137 -2.29 -17.68 16.74
N ASN A 138 -2.63 -17.44 15.47
CA ASN A 138 -2.05 -18.13 14.31
C ASN A 138 -1.32 -17.20 13.33
N GLU A 139 -1.09 -15.93 13.70
CA GLU A 139 -0.37 -14.93 12.88
C GLU A 139 -0.87 -14.79 11.43
N LEU A 140 -2.19 -14.92 11.22
CA LEU A 140 -2.76 -14.84 9.87
C LEU A 140 -2.73 -13.40 9.38
N SER A 141 -2.01 -13.13 8.28
CA SER A 141 -1.78 -11.79 7.71
C SER A 141 -2.96 -11.25 6.89
N VAL A 142 -4.17 -11.27 7.47
CA VAL A 142 -5.41 -10.89 6.78
C VAL A 142 -6.20 -9.83 7.55
N SER A 143 -6.87 -8.94 6.80
CA SER A 143 -7.56 -7.79 7.38
C SER A 143 -8.85 -8.19 8.11
N ARG A 144 -9.12 -7.57 9.27
CA ARG A 144 -10.28 -7.84 10.15
C ARG A 144 -11.64 -7.68 9.47
N ALA A 145 -11.74 -6.86 8.43
CA ALA A 145 -12.97 -6.62 7.69
C ALA A 145 -13.30 -7.74 6.68
N SER A 146 -12.30 -8.57 6.35
CA SER A 146 -12.43 -9.56 5.28
C SER A 146 -13.30 -10.75 5.69
N PHE A 147 -13.32 -11.13 6.96
CA PHE A 147 -13.83 -12.45 7.35
C PHE A 147 -15.24 -12.51 7.95
N ASN A 148 -16.01 -11.42 8.03
CA ASN A 148 -17.44 -11.27 8.43
C ASN A 148 -18.29 -12.54 8.80
N GLY A 149 -17.80 -13.43 9.68
CA GLY A 149 -18.38 -14.76 9.96
C GLY A 149 -18.25 -15.83 8.86
N LYS A 150 -17.45 -15.61 7.81
CA LYS A 150 -17.27 -16.50 6.65
C LYS A 150 -16.01 -17.35 6.77
N SER A 151 -16.00 -18.55 6.17
CA SER A 151 -14.78 -19.36 6.04
C SER A 151 -13.77 -18.75 5.07
N ALA A 152 -12.53 -19.26 5.04
CA ALA A 152 -11.52 -18.77 4.07
C ALA A 152 -11.96 -19.09 2.62
N TYR A 153 -12.61 -20.23 2.41
CA TYR A 153 -13.29 -20.53 1.12
C TYR A 153 -14.36 -19.51 0.75
N GLU A 154 -15.27 -19.18 1.67
CA GLU A 154 -16.38 -18.25 1.41
C GLU A 154 -15.90 -16.82 1.18
N LEU A 155 -14.79 -16.44 1.80
CA LEU A 155 -14.10 -15.18 1.53
C LEU A 155 -13.44 -15.19 0.15
N PHE A 156 -12.77 -16.30 -0.20
CA PHE A 156 -12.11 -16.46 -1.48
C PHE A 156 -13.10 -16.38 -2.65
N THR A 157 -14.20 -17.15 -2.59
CA THR A 157 -15.23 -17.14 -3.65
C THR A 157 -15.95 -15.80 -3.74
N PHE A 158 -16.19 -15.12 -2.61
CA PHE A 158 -16.75 -13.76 -2.63
C PHE A 158 -15.82 -12.74 -3.31
N THR A 159 -14.51 -12.88 -3.13
CA THR A 159 -13.52 -11.89 -3.61
C THR A 159 -13.10 -12.16 -5.07
N TYR A 160 -12.94 -13.43 -5.43
CA TYR A 160 -12.36 -13.85 -6.73
C TYR A 160 -13.34 -14.61 -7.62
N GLY A 161 -14.52 -14.98 -7.13
CA GLY A 161 -15.51 -15.76 -7.87
C GLY A 161 -15.29 -17.28 -7.81
N GLU A 162 -16.36 -18.05 -7.99
CA GLU A 162 -16.33 -19.52 -7.94
C GLU A 162 -15.62 -20.17 -9.13
N GLU A 163 -15.63 -19.51 -10.30
CA GLU A 163 -14.93 -20.00 -11.50
C GLU A 163 -13.42 -20.07 -11.28
N LEU A 164 -12.84 -19.06 -10.61
CA LEU A 164 -11.42 -19.03 -10.25
C LEU A 164 -11.09 -20.07 -9.18
N ALA A 165 -11.97 -20.29 -8.21
CA ALA A 165 -11.82 -21.37 -7.24
C ALA A 165 -11.78 -22.75 -7.95
N THR A 166 -12.68 -22.96 -8.90
CA THR A 166 -12.72 -24.20 -9.71
C THR A 166 -11.46 -24.37 -10.55
N LEU A 167 -11.01 -23.30 -11.22
CA LEU A 167 -9.80 -23.32 -12.06
C LEU A 167 -8.53 -23.61 -11.25
N LEU A 168 -8.46 -23.14 -10.01
CA LEU A 168 -7.35 -23.40 -9.08
C LEU A 168 -7.50 -24.75 -8.35
N GLY A 169 -8.61 -25.47 -8.58
CA GLY A 169 -8.95 -26.71 -7.88
C GLY A 169 -9.09 -26.50 -6.37
N ILE A 170 -9.65 -25.35 -5.98
CA ILE A 170 -10.05 -24.97 -4.63
C ILE A 170 -11.52 -25.31 -4.45
N SER A 171 -11.84 -26.20 -3.51
CA SER A 171 -13.21 -26.61 -3.19
C SER A 171 -13.53 -26.38 -1.72
N LYS A 172 -14.83 -26.23 -1.40
CA LYS A 172 -15.29 -26.13 -0.02
C LYS A 172 -14.94 -27.42 0.72
N LEU A 173 -14.18 -27.33 1.81
CA LEU A 173 -13.93 -28.47 2.67
C LEU A 173 -15.25 -28.89 3.34
N THR A 174 -15.76 -30.07 2.97
CA THR A 174 -16.81 -30.74 3.72
C THR A 174 -16.14 -31.53 4.83
N LEU A 175 -16.17 -31.00 6.06
CA LEU A 175 -15.65 -31.72 7.20
C LEU A 175 -16.51 -32.98 7.39
N ARG A 176 -15.89 -34.15 7.20
CA ARG A 176 -16.51 -35.44 7.51
C ARG A 176 -16.83 -35.44 9.00
N THR A 177 -18.11 -35.35 9.34
CA THR A 177 -18.56 -35.65 10.70
C THR A 177 -18.18 -37.09 10.99
N SER A 178 -17.27 -37.28 11.95
CA SER A 178 -16.98 -38.60 12.51
C SER A 178 -18.28 -39.16 13.09
N SER A 179 -18.95 -40.01 12.32
CA SER A 179 -20.06 -40.82 12.80
C SER A 179 -19.52 -41.78 13.85
N ASN A 180 -19.94 -41.55 15.09
CA ASN A 180 -19.90 -42.53 16.16
C ASN A 180 -20.54 -43.83 15.68
N HIS A 181 -19.79 -44.94 15.73
CA HIS A 181 -20.37 -46.25 16.02
C HIS A 181 -19.41 -46.97 16.96
N LEU A 182 -19.78 -46.93 18.24
CA LEU A 182 -19.40 -47.97 19.20
C LEU A 182 -20.31 -49.16 18.87
N ASP A 183 -19.72 -50.30 18.51
CA ASP A 183 -20.37 -51.60 18.61
C ASP A 183 -19.46 -52.51 19.45
N TYR A 184 -19.88 -52.71 20.70
CA TYR A 184 -19.73 -53.93 21.48
C TYR A 184 -21.00 -54.10 22.32
#